data_AF-A0A3D3UUC3-F1
#
_entry.id   AF-A0A3D3UUC3-F1
#
_cell.length_a   1.000
_cell.length_b   1.000
_cell.length_c   1.000
_cell.angle_alpha   90.00
_cell.angle_beta   90.00
_cell.angle_gamma   90.00
#
_symmetry.space_group_name_H-M   'P 1'
#
loop_
_entity.id
_entity.type
_entity.pdbx_description
1 polymer ?
#
loop_
_entity_poly.entity_id
_entity_poly.type
_entity_poly.pdbx_seq_one_letter_code
_entity_poly.pdbx_strand_id
1 'polypeptide(L)'
;IEEVTDGEGANIEFYPVSSRSSSMDYEALNYRLQYVRPPKPPWWKTAIRSVLRLPPKAKTQGGWVSELEPNRMQIKLDAGLSKQDGGEIGRVKGHFYALVAESVEYVELPFKPSDDWVRLTPDLEIQLHDTECTEKRFGFRIRRRPQDAASIRTMSVQDYFPERVVVARELIVEDGKRSRHPLGIQRLPADILEGIHARGYDCLIKSIRFVIAVNPTHREIPFVLEHIPLPRP
;
A
#
# COMPACT_ATOMS: atom_id res chain seq x y z
N ILE A 1 17.96 -14.74 -2.71
CA ILE A 1 19.31 -14.32 -3.17
C ILE A 1 19.99 -15.57 -3.70
N GLU A 2 20.56 -15.49 -4.88
CA GLU A 2 21.18 -16.63 -5.57
C GLU A 2 22.71 -16.51 -5.61
N GLU A 3 23.22 -15.30 -5.76
CA GLU A 3 24.65 -15.04 -5.97
C GLU A 3 25.01 -13.67 -5.36
N VAL A 4 26.16 -13.62 -4.70
CA VAL A 4 26.77 -12.39 -4.18
C VAL A 4 28.25 -12.41 -4.51
N THR A 5 28.79 -11.33 -5.05
CA THR A 5 30.22 -11.18 -5.35
C THR A 5 30.81 -9.93 -4.68
N ASP A 6 32.10 -9.95 -4.40
CA ASP A 6 32.85 -8.75 -4.01
C ASP A 6 33.13 -7.83 -5.22
N GLY A 7 33.76 -6.68 -4.97
CA GLY A 7 34.13 -5.71 -6.00
C GLY A 7 35.17 -6.21 -7.02
N GLU A 8 35.84 -7.33 -6.76
CA GLU A 8 36.77 -7.99 -7.69
C GLU A 8 36.10 -9.12 -8.50
N GLY A 9 34.82 -9.40 -8.20
CA GLY A 9 34.03 -10.43 -8.88
C GLY A 9 34.18 -11.84 -8.28
N ALA A 10 34.82 -11.97 -7.11
CA ALA A 10 34.89 -13.25 -6.41
C ALA A 10 33.59 -13.54 -5.65
N ASN A 11 33.15 -14.79 -5.67
CA ASN A 11 31.93 -15.22 -4.98
C ASN A 11 32.11 -15.11 -3.46
N ILE A 12 31.14 -14.46 -2.81
CA ILE A 12 31.05 -14.39 -1.36
C ILE A 12 30.12 -15.50 -0.89
N GLU A 13 30.61 -16.39 -0.03
CA GLU A 13 29.72 -17.34 0.65
C GLU A 13 28.76 -16.58 1.56
N PHE A 14 27.46 -16.79 1.34
CA PHE A 14 26.42 -16.30 2.21
C PHE A 14 25.59 -17.48 2.69
N TYR A 15 25.29 -17.49 3.98
CA TYR A 15 24.32 -18.42 4.53
C TYR A 15 22.96 -17.74 4.46
N PRO A 16 21.95 -18.33 3.78
CA PRO A 16 20.61 -17.80 3.87
C PRO A 16 20.22 -17.80 5.34
N VAL A 17 19.96 -16.61 5.90
CA VAL A 17 19.49 -16.47 7.28
C VAL A 17 18.26 -17.36 7.41
N SER A 18 18.36 -18.44 8.18
CA SER A 18 17.24 -19.31 8.49
C SER A 18 16.31 -18.52 9.42
N SER A 19 15.51 -17.61 8.87
CA SER A 19 14.52 -16.89 9.64
C SER A 19 13.50 -17.89 10.13
N ARG A 20 13.46 -18.10 11.45
CA ARG A 20 12.46 -18.93 12.15
C ARG A 20 11.01 -18.42 12.01
N SER A 21 10.76 -17.42 11.16
CA SER A 21 9.45 -17.09 10.60
C SER A 21 9.52 -17.41 9.11
N SER A 22 8.98 -18.56 8.73
CA SER A 22 9.23 -19.24 7.45
C SER A 22 8.36 -18.75 6.28
N SER A 23 7.78 -17.55 6.37
CA SER A 23 6.87 -17.04 5.35
C SER A 23 7.25 -15.61 4.96
N MET A 24 7.60 -15.41 3.69
CA MET A 24 7.74 -14.07 3.11
C MET A 24 6.35 -13.59 2.73
N ASP A 25 5.84 -12.62 3.47
CA ASP A 25 4.49 -12.10 3.29
C ASP A 25 4.41 -11.08 2.15
N TYR A 26 3.31 -11.09 1.41
CA TYR A 26 3.02 -10.07 0.42
C TYR A 26 2.57 -8.76 1.08
N GLU A 27 3.19 -7.66 0.65
CA GLU A 27 2.77 -6.31 1.04
C GLU A 27 1.88 -5.71 -0.05
N ALA A 28 0.80 -5.06 0.37
CA ALA A 28 -0.04 -4.27 -0.53
C ALA A 28 0.66 -2.95 -0.91
N LEU A 29 0.18 -2.31 -1.99
CA LEU A 29 0.60 -0.95 -2.32
C LEU A 29 0.24 -0.01 -1.17
N ASN A 30 1.26 0.63 -0.61
CA ASN A 30 1.10 1.64 0.45
C ASN A 30 1.08 3.05 -0.13
N TYR A 31 0.26 3.91 0.46
CA TYR A 31 0.22 5.34 0.13
C TYR A 31 0.59 6.14 1.37
N ARG A 32 1.54 7.05 1.22
CA ARG A 32 1.91 8.00 2.27
C ARG A 32 1.11 9.28 2.11
N LEU A 33 0.58 9.76 3.22
CA LEU A 33 0.05 11.12 3.30
C LEU A 33 1.22 12.10 3.36
N GLN A 34 1.39 12.88 2.29
CA GLN A 34 2.37 13.95 2.21
C GLN A 34 1.66 15.30 2.13
N TYR A 35 2.07 16.24 2.97
CA TYR A 35 1.55 17.61 2.91
C TYR A 35 2.30 18.40 1.84
N VAL A 36 1.64 18.68 0.72
CA VAL A 36 2.20 19.50 -0.36
C VAL A 36 1.97 20.97 -0.01
N ARG A 37 3.06 21.67 0.31
CA ARG A 37 3.01 23.13 0.46
C ARG A 37 2.80 23.77 -0.92
N PRO A 38 1.90 24.75 -1.04
CA PRO A 38 1.78 25.46 -2.30
C PRO A 38 3.10 26.18 -2.59
N PRO A 39 3.54 26.23 -3.86
CA PRO A 39 4.72 26.98 -4.22
C PRO A 39 4.54 28.44 -3.80
N LYS A 40 5.55 29.01 -3.12
CA LYS A 40 5.54 30.42 -2.77
C LYS A 40 5.41 31.22 -4.08
N PRO A 41 4.43 32.12 -4.20
CA PRO A 41 4.32 32.93 -5.40
C PRO A 41 5.62 33.73 -5.59
N PRO A 42 6.14 33.84 -6.83
CA PRO A 42 7.26 34.71 -7.12
C PRO A 42 6.98 36.14 -6.63
N TRP A 43 7.99 36.79 -6.05
CA TRP A 43 7.85 38.10 -5.41
C TRP A 43 7.23 39.17 -6.32
N TRP A 44 7.51 39.13 -7.62
CA TRP A 44 6.99 40.07 -8.62
C TRP A 44 5.47 39.96 -8.81
N LYS A 45 4.87 38.78 -8.69
CA LYS A 45 3.40 38.62 -8.74
C LYS A 45 2.71 39.29 -7.56
N THR A 46 3.40 39.36 -6.42
CA THR A 46 2.93 40.07 -5.22
C THR A 46 3.01 41.59 -5.43
N ALA A 47 4.11 42.07 -6.02
CA ALA A 47 4.32 43.49 -6.34
C ALA A 47 3.33 44.04 -7.37
N ILE A 48 3.07 43.31 -8.46
CA ILE A 48 2.09 43.71 -9.48
C ILE A 48 0.69 43.85 -8.86
N ARG A 49 0.33 42.96 -7.93
CA ARG A 49 -0.97 43.00 -7.27
C ARG A 49 -1.12 44.13 -6.27
N SER A 50 -0.06 44.47 -5.54
CA SER A 50 -0.09 45.64 -4.65
C SER A 50 -0.26 46.93 -5.44
N VAL A 51 0.39 47.03 -6.61
CA VAL A 51 0.21 48.16 -7.54
C VAL A 51 -1.22 48.21 -8.08
N LEU A 52 -1.80 47.07 -8.46
CA LEU A 52 -3.15 46.97 -9.01
C LEU A 52 -4.28 46.94 -7.95
N ARG A 53 -3.96 47.07 -6.65
CA ARG A 53 -4.91 46.98 -5.52
C ARG A 53 -5.88 45.80 -5.59
N LEU A 54 -5.42 44.66 -6.11
CA LEU A 54 -6.27 43.48 -6.25
C LEU A 54 -6.49 42.84 -4.87
N PRO A 55 -7.70 42.31 -4.58
CA PRO A 55 -7.97 41.64 -3.31
C PRO A 55 -7.02 40.44 -3.12
N PRO A 56 -6.64 40.12 -1.88
CA PRO A 56 -5.77 38.99 -1.60
C PRO A 56 -6.43 37.72 -2.14
N LYS A 57 -5.71 36.99 -3.00
CA LYS A 57 -6.20 35.69 -3.48
C LYS A 57 -6.43 34.81 -2.26
N ALA A 58 -7.53 34.06 -2.24
CA ALA A 58 -7.73 32.98 -1.30
C ALA A 58 -6.41 32.21 -1.17
N LYS A 59 -5.89 32.07 0.05
CA LYS A 59 -4.63 31.35 0.29
C LYS A 59 -4.77 30.03 -0.46
N THR A 60 -3.88 29.76 -1.42
CA THR A 60 -3.75 28.40 -1.94
C THR A 60 -3.41 27.59 -0.70
N GLN A 61 -4.37 26.84 -0.17
CA GLN A 61 -4.13 26.02 1.01
C GLN A 61 -3.29 24.84 0.52
N GLY A 62 -2.27 24.48 1.29
CA GLY A 62 -1.56 23.24 1.03
C GLY A 62 -2.54 22.08 1.13
N GLY A 63 -2.33 21.07 0.30
CA GLY A 63 -3.18 19.89 0.27
C GLY A 63 -2.43 18.70 0.83
N TRP A 64 -3.11 17.88 1.62
CA TRP A 64 -2.65 16.51 1.86
C TRP A 64 -2.85 15.71 0.58
N VAL A 65 -1.79 15.18 -0.01
CA VAL A 65 -1.84 14.30 -1.18
C VAL A 65 -1.43 12.90 -0.74
N SER A 66 -2.15 11.90 -1.22
CA SER A 66 -1.75 10.49 -1.09
C SER A 66 -0.74 10.20 -2.19
N GLU A 67 0.54 10.10 -1.83
CA GLU A 67 1.61 9.71 -2.73
C GLU A 67 1.83 8.21 -2.63
N LEU A 68 1.93 7.52 -3.76
CA LEU A 68 2.23 6.09 -3.78
C LEU A 68 3.63 5.88 -3.21
N GLU A 69 3.77 5.06 -2.18
CA GLU A 69 5.09 4.66 -1.71
C GLU A 69 5.68 3.65 -2.69
N PRO A 70 6.97 3.79 -3.05
CA PRO A 70 7.65 2.75 -3.80
C PRO A 70 7.63 1.46 -2.99
N ASN A 71 7.32 0.33 -3.63
CA ASN A 71 7.47 -0.98 -3.01
C ASN A 71 8.92 -1.12 -2.54
N ARG A 72 9.12 -1.32 -1.24
CA ARG A 72 10.46 -1.43 -0.64
C ARG A 72 10.82 -2.89 -0.51
N MET A 73 11.93 -3.27 -1.14
CA MET A 73 12.55 -4.56 -0.83
C MET A 73 13.58 -4.33 0.28
N GLN A 74 13.42 -5.02 1.41
CA GLN A 74 14.44 -5.06 2.46
C GLN A 74 15.20 -6.37 2.36
N ILE A 75 16.44 -6.30 1.89
CA ILE A 75 17.35 -7.43 1.90
C ILE A 75 18.27 -7.24 3.11
N LYS A 76 18.15 -8.11 4.11
CA LYS A 76 19.13 -8.20 5.19
C LYS A 76 20.24 -9.14 4.73
N LEU A 77 21.38 -8.57 4.38
CA LEU A 77 22.59 -9.32 4.14
C LEU A 77 23.31 -9.43 5.48
N ASP A 78 23.27 -10.60 6.14
CA ASP A 78 24.01 -10.83 7.37
C ASP A 78 24.64 -12.23 7.37
N ALA A 79 25.78 -12.35 8.06
CA ALA A 79 26.72 -13.47 8.15
C ALA A 79 27.76 -13.61 7.01
N GLY A 80 28.69 -12.64 6.93
CA GLY A 80 29.95 -12.77 6.18
C GLY A 80 30.56 -11.44 5.71
N LEU A 81 29.70 -10.48 5.35
CA LEU A 81 30.10 -9.17 4.81
C LEU A 81 30.67 -8.22 5.87
N SER A 82 30.29 -8.38 7.14
CA SER A 82 30.80 -7.59 8.25
C SER A 82 32.28 -7.83 8.57
N LYS A 83 32.90 -8.86 7.97
CA LYS A 83 34.35 -9.11 8.05
C LYS A 83 35.13 -8.44 6.91
N GLN A 84 34.46 -7.86 5.91
CA GLN A 84 35.12 -7.05 4.88
C GLN A 84 35.24 -5.62 5.42
N ASP A 85 36.44 -5.27 5.89
CA ASP A 85 36.79 -3.92 6.35
C ASP A 85 36.74 -2.92 5.17
N GLY A 86 35.56 -2.33 4.94
CA GLY A 86 35.35 -1.39 3.84
C GLY A 86 35.43 -2.03 2.45
N GLY A 87 34.95 -1.30 1.44
CA GLY A 87 34.96 -1.74 0.04
C GLY A 87 33.59 -1.66 -0.63
N GLU A 88 33.33 -2.60 -1.53
CA GLU A 88 32.15 -2.65 -2.39
C GLU A 88 31.70 -4.09 -2.54
N ILE A 89 30.38 -4.32 -2.50
CA ILE A 89 29.79 -5.56 -3.01
C ILE A 89 29.61 -5.35 -4.52
N GLY A 90 30.34 -6.11 -5.33
CA GLY A 90 30.33 -5.94 -6.78
C GLY A 90 28.98 -6.29 -7.36
N ARG A 91 28.36 -7.40 -6.92
CA ARG A 91 27.08 -7.87 -7.45
C ARG A 91 26.24 -8.62 -6.42
N VAL A 92 24.94 -8.37 -6.42
CA VAL A 92 23.91 -9.19 -5.76
C VAL A 92 22.87 -9.56 -6.79
N LYS A 93 22.72 -10.86 -7.05
CA LYS A 93 21.71 -11.39 -7.95
C LYS A 93 20.72 -12.25 -7.18
N GLY A 94 19.46 -12.13 -7.56
CA GLY A 94 18.42 -13.01 -7.07
C GLY A 94 17.09 -12.68 -7.72
N HIS A 95 16.03 -13.11 -7.06
CA HIS A 95 14.67 -12.82 -7.45
C HIS A 95 13.84 -12.43 -6.24
N PHE A 96 12.74 -11.75 -6.50
CA PHE A 96 11.64 -11.59 -5.56
C PHE A 96 10.36 -12.07 -6.23
N TYR A 97 9.36 -12.39 -5.41
CA TYR A 97 8.05 -12.75 -5.92
C TYR A 97 7.12 -11.55 -5.86
N ALA A 98 6.48 -11.26 -6.98
CA ALA A 98 5.35 -10.34 -7.06
C ALA A 98 4.05 -11.13 -7.13
N LEU A 99 2.99 -10.61 -6.52
CA LEU A 99 1.64 -11.09 -6.73
C LEU A 99 1.07 -10.38 -7.95
N VAL A 100 0.73 -11.14 -8.99
CA VAL A 100 0.07 -10.63 -10.19
C VAL A 100 -1.28 -11.29 -10.35
N ALA A 101 -2.23 -10.61 -10.98
CA ALA A 101 -3.57 -11.12 -11.24
C ALA A 101 -3.85 -11.06 -12.73
N GLU A 102 -4.68 -11.97 -13.25
CA GLU A 102 -5.12 -11.94 -14.65
C GLU A 102 -5.97 -10.69 -14.93
N SER A 103 -6.81 -10.32 -13.96
CA SER A 103 -7.60 -9.10 -14.00
C SER A 103 -7.87 -8.55 -12.59
N VAL A 104 -8.30 -7.30 -12.55
CA VAL A 104 -8.78 -6.64 -11.33
C VAL A 104 -10.25 -6.30 -11.50
N GLU A 105 -11.06 -6.75 -10.56
CA GLU A 105 -12.49 -6.46 -10.48
C GLU A 105 -12.80 -5.53 -9.31
N TYR A 106 -13.94 -4.84 -9.41
CA TYR A 106 -14.39 -3.89 -8.40
C TYR A 106 -15.80 -4.24 -7.95
N VAL A 107 -15.99 -4.33 -6.65
CA VAL A 107 -17.33 -4.39 -6.03
C VAL A 107 -17.53 -3.11 -5.23
N GLU A 108 -18.53 -2.33 -5.61
CA GLU A 108 -18.88 -1.09 -4.93
C GLU A 108 -20.13 -1.26 -4.08
N LEU A 109 -20.01 -0.94 -2.80
CA LEU A 109 -21.13 -0.84 -1.88
C LEU A 109 -21.50 0.62 -1.67
N PRO A 110 -22.76 1.04 -1.91
CA PRO A 110 -23.22 2.35 -1.50
C PRO A 110 -22.95 2.58 -0.01
N PHE A 111 -22.55 3.79 0.39
CA PHE A 111 -22.29 4.14 1.78
C PHE A 111 -23.60 4.36 2.55
N LYS A 112 -24.39 3.30 2.64
CA LYS A 112 -25.68 3.25 3.33
C LYS A 112 -25.89 1.85 3.89
N PRO A 113 -26.44 1.71 5.12
CA PRO A 113 -26.77 0.40 5.65
C PRO A 113 -27.70 -0.36 4.70
N SER A 114 -27.44 -1.64 4.52
CA SER A 114 -28.28 -2.53 3.72
C SER A 114 -28.41 -3.88 4.40
N ASP A 115 -29.57 -4.50 4.24
CA ASP A 115 -29.80 -5.90 4.65
C ASP A 115 -29.26 -6.90 3.61
N ASP A 116 -28.79 -6.42 2.45
CA ASP A 116 -28.26 -7.27 1.38
C ASP A 116 -26.84 -7.76 1.67
N TRP A 117 -26.63 -9.05 1.50
CA TRP A 117 -25.30 -9.66 1.49
C TRP A 117 -24.70 -9.58 0.10
N VAL A 118 -23.51 -8.98 0.01
CA VAL A 118 -22.77 -8.84 -1.24
C VAL A 118 -21.55 -9.75 -1.22
N ARG A 119 -21.44 -10.59 -2.25
CA ARG A 119 -20.34 -11.53 -2.42
C ARG A 119 -19.11 -10.84 -2.99
N LEU A 120 -17.96 -10.98 -2.32
CA LEU A 120 -16.67 -10.48 -2.80
C LEU A 120 -15.85 -11.62 -3.42
N THR A 121 -15.79 -12.77 -2.75
CA THR A 121 -15.12 -13.99 -3.21
C THR A 121 -16.08 -15.18 -3.00
N PRO A 122 -15.80 -16.37 -3.55
CA PRO A 122 -16.67 -17.54 -3.36
C PRO A 122 -16.94 -17.86 -1.88
N ASP A 123 -15.97 -17.55 -1.02
CA ASP A 123 -15.98 -17.87 0.41
C ASP A 123 -16.25 -16.65 1.31
N LEU A 124 -16.52 -15.47 0.74
CA LEU A 124 -16.66 -14.24 1.50
C LEU A 124 -17.81 -13.37 0.99
N GLU A 125 -18.80 -13.21 1.85
CA GLU A 125 -19.87 -12.24 1.68
C GLU A 125 -19.82 -11.21 2.80
N ILE A 126 -20.15 -9.97 2.45
CA ILE A 126 -20.14 -8.84 3.37
C ILE A 126 -21.46 -8.09 3.31
N GLN A 127 -21.75 -7.37 4.40
CA GLN A 127 -22.93 -6.53 4.52
C GLN A 127 -22.54 -5.24 5.23
N LEU A 128 -22.95 -4.10 4.70
CA LEU A 128 -22.77 -2.81 5.36
C LEU A 128 -23.88 -2.62 6.40
N HIS A 129 -23.53 -2.75 7.67
CA HIS A 129 -24.48 -2.78 8.78
C HIS A 129 -24.76 -1.40 9.37
N ASP A 130 -23.72 -0.62 9.65
CA ASP A 130 -23.86 0.74 10.19
C ASP A 130 -23.03 1.70 9.35
N THR A 131 -23.54 2.93 9.21
CA THR A 131 -22.77 4.04 8.66
C THR A 131 -23.04 5.30 9.45
N GLU A 132 -22.01 6.08 9.69
CA GLU A 132 -22.07 7.43 10.19
C GLU A 132 -21.23 8.30 9.24
N CYS A 133 -21.79 9.42 8.79
CA CYS A 133 -21.06 10.41 8.01
C CYS A 133 -21.48 11.79 8.47
N THR A 134 -20.54 12.55 9.04
CA THR A 134 -20.71 13.97 9.39
C THR A 134 -19.55 14.74 8.77
N GLU A 135 -19.62 16.07 8.72
CA GLU A 135 -18.57 16.91 8.12
C GLU A 135 -17.13 16.61 8.62
N LYS A 136 -16.99 16.07 9.84
CA LYS A 136 -15.69 15.87 10.52
C LYS A 136 -15.35 14.40 10.84
N ARG A 137 -16.28 13.48 10.66
CA ARG A 137 -16.08 12.06 10.99
C ARG A 137 -16.93 11.16 10.12
N PHE A 138 -16.36 10.01 9.79
CA PHE A 138 -17.13 8.89 9.30
C PHE A 138 -16.84 7.64 10.12
N GLY A 139 -17.86 6.80 10.21
CA GLY A 139 -17.80 5.49 10.79
C GLY A 139 -18.57 4.52 9.90
N PHE A 140 -18.14 3.27 9.83
CA PHE A 140 -18.98 2.23 9.27
C PHE A 140 -18.67 0.88 9.89
N ARG A 141 -19.65 -0.01 9.90
CA ARG A 141 -19.50 -1.39 10.35
C ARG A 141 -19.85 -2.33 9.21
N ILE A 142 -18.90 -3.21 8.88
CA ILE A 142 -19.13 -4.31 7.95
C ILE A 142 -19.34 -5.58 8.79
N ARG A 143 -20.36 -6.37 8.44
CA ARG A 143 -20.50 -7.76 8.85
C ARG A 143 -19.99 -8.65 7.73
N ARG A 144 -19.48 -9.83 8.09
CA ARG A 144 -18.98 -10.83 7.14
C ARG A 144 -19.59 -12.19 7.43
N ARG A 145 -19.72 -13.03 6.42
CA ARG A 145 -20.06 -14.45 6.60
C ARG A 145 -19.23 -15.34 5.65
N PRO A 146 -18.75 -16.52 6.13
CA PRO A 146 -18.90 -17.03 7.49
C PRO A 146 -18.16 -16.16 8.52
N GLN A 147 -18.67 -16.08 9.76
CA GLN A 147 -18.11 -15.21 10.80
C GLN A 147 -16.69 -15.64 11.20
N ASP A 148 -16.47 -16.96 11.10
CA ASP A 148 -15.19 -17.68 11.24
C ASP A 148 -14.44 -17.84 9.92
N ALA A 149 -14.79 -17.08 8.86
CA ALA A 149 -13.92 -16.96 7.70
C ALA A 149 -12.53 -16.67 8.25
N ALA A 150 -11.63 -17.64 8.06
CA ALA A 150 -10.41 -17.78 8.84
C ALA A 150 -9.75 -16.41 9.01
N SER A 151 -9.28 -16.09 10.22
CA SER A 151 -8.44 -14.90 10.44
C SER A 151 -7.49 -14.80 9.26
N ILE A 152 -7.59 -13.71 8.51
CA ILE A 152 -6.95 -13.60 7.20
C ILE A 152 -5.48 -13.98 7.37
N ARG A 153 -5.12 -15.18 6.91
CA ARG A 153 -3.74 -15.63 6.93
C ARG A 153 -3.03 -14.73 5.94
N THR A 154 -2.00 -14.03 6.40
CA THR A 154 -1.19 -13.23 5.49
C THR A 154 -0.76 -14.11 4.33
N MET A 155 -0.98 -13.66 3.11
CA MET A 155 -0.54 -14.39 1.93
C MET A 155 0.97 -14.36 1.90
N SER A 156 1.57 -15.54 1.78
CA SER A 156 2.99 -15.69 1.71
C SER A 156 3.43 -16.26 0.36
N VAL A 157 4.69 -16.04 0.03
CA VAL A 157 5.35 -16.66 -1.11
C VAL A 157 5.23 -18.18 -0.98
N GLN A 158 4.86 -18.86 -2.08
CA GLN A 158 4.57 -20.31 -2.19
C GLN A 158 3.22 -20.78 -1.64
N ASP A 159 2.35 -19.90 -1.13
CA ASP A 159 0.99 -20.27 -0.79
C ASP A 159 0.14 -20.54 -2.05
N TYR A 160 -0.77 -21.50 -2.00
CA TYR A 160 -1.81 -21.62 -3.02
C TYR A 160 -2.80 -20.46 -2.86
N PHE A 161 -3.10 -19.77 -3.96
CA PHE A 161 -4.05 -18.68 -3.94
C PHE A 161 -5.45 -19.09 -4.40
N PRO A 162 -6.51 -18.57 -3.74
CA PRO A 162 -7.85 -18.75 -4.25
C PRO A 162 -8.01 -17.95 -5.55
N GLU A 163 -8.98 -18.36 -6.38
CA GLU A 163 -9.31 -17.70 -7.64
C GLU A 163 -9.65 -16.20 -7.48
N ARG A 164 -10.08 -15.78 -6.29
CA ARG A 164 -10.46 -14.40 -6.01
C ARG A 164 -9.93 -13.97 -4.65
N VAL A 165 -9.18 -12.88 -4.62
CA VAL A 165 -8.61 -12.29 -3.40
C VAL A 165 -8.99 -10.83 -3.31
N VAL A 166 -9.51 -10.38 -2.16
CA VAL A 166 -9.68 -8.95 -1.89
C VAL A 166 -8.30 -8.37 -1.56
N VAL A 167 -7.82 -7.44 -2.38
CA VAL A 167 -6.45 -6.87 -2.26
C VAL A 167 -6.42 -5.44 -1.76
N ALA A 168 -7.54 -4.72 -1.85
CA ALA A 168 -7.66 -3.40 -1.26
C ALA A 168 -9.12 -3.03 -0.97
N ARG A 169 -9.30 -2.02 -0.13
CA ARG A 169 -10.55 -1.33 0.11
C ARG A 169 -10.31 0.17 0.01
N GLU A 170 -11.19 0.84 -0.71
CA GLU A 170 -11.11 2.28 -0.99
C GLU A 170 -12.44 2.93 -0.61
N LEU A 171 -12.40 4.14 -0.06
CA LEU A 171 -13.60 4.98 0.04
C LEU A 171 -13.67 5.84 -1.21
N ILE A 172 -14.85 5.94 -1.80
CA ILE A 172 -15.13 6.78 -2.96
C ILE A 172 -15.99 7.95 -2.49
N VAL A 173 -15.57 9.18 -2.79
CA VAL A 173 -16.34 10.39 -2.45
C VAL A 173 -17.31 10.75 -3.58
N GLU A 174 -18.23 11.69 -3.37
CA GLU A 174 -19.30 12.04 -4.31
C GLU A 174 -18.83 12.37 -5.74
N ASP A 175 -17.65 12.98 -5.88
CA ASP A 175 -17.05 13.29 -7.19
C ASP A 175 -16.49 12.06 -7.93
N GLY A 176 -16.65 10.87 -7.37
CA GLY A 176 -16.19 9.59 -7.90
C GLY A 176 -14.72 9.31 -7.67
N LYS A 177 -13.96 10.21 -7.01
CA LYS A 177 -12.55 10.01 -6.70
C LYS A 177 -12.36 9.21 -5.43
N ARG A 178 -11.17 8.62 -5.31
CA ARG A 178 -10.71 7.99 -4.08
C ARG A 178 -10.58 9.04 -2.97
N SER A 179 -11.13 8.74 -1.81
CA SER A 179 -10.89 9.50 -0.59
C SER A 179 -9.41 9.45 -0.24
N ARG A 180 -8.91 10.55 0.32
CA ARG A 180 -7.54 10.65 0.83
C ARG A 180 -7.41 10.15 2.26
N HIS A 181 -8.51 9.73 2.88
CA HIS A 181 -8.49 9.21 4.23
C HIS A 181 -7.86 7.81 4.28
N PRO A 182 -6.85 7.60 5.12
CA PRO A 182 -6.23 6.30 5.26
C PRO A 182 -7.21 5.36 5.99
N LEU A 183 -7.43 4.17 5.44
CA LEU A 183 -8.26 3.13 6.05
C LEU A 183 -7.46 2.16 6.95
N GLY A 184 -6.21 2.51 7.29
CA GLY A 184 -5.28 1.68 8.05
C GLY A 184 -4.19 1.04 7.19
N ILE A 185 -3.40 0.16 7.81
CA ILE A 185 -2.34 -0.61 7.15
C ILE A 185 -2.98 -1.63 6.20
N GLN A 186 -2.59 -1.62 4.93
CA GLN A 186 -3.05 -2.61 3.96
C GLN A 186 -2.13 -3.84 4.02
N ARG A 187 -2.67 -4.96 4.49
CA ARG A 187 -2.04 -6.29 4.36
C ARG A 187 -2.72 -7.05 3.22
N LEU A 188 -2.10 -8.13 2.75
CA LEU A 188 -2.72 -9.03 1.76
C LEU A 188 -3.04 -10.39 2.40
N PRO A 189 -4.27 -10.91 2.24
CA PRO A 189 -5.47 -10.23 1.71
C PRO A 189 -5.82 -8.97 2.50
N ALA A 190 -6.48 -8.01 1.84
CA ALA A 190 -6.95 -6.79 2.50
C ALA A 190 -7.89 -7.15 3.64
N ASP A 191 -7.56 -6.62 4.81
CA ASP A 191 -8.31 -6.92 6.02
C ASP A 191 -9.73 -6.32 5.94
N ILE A 192 -10.75 -7.18 5.96
CA ILE A 192 -12.14 -6.77 6.10
C ILE A 192 -12.44 -6.68 7.59
N LEU A 193 -11.91 -5.62 8.21
CA LEU A 193 -12.12 -5.30 9.60
C LEU A 193 -13.59 -4.96 9.89
N GLU A 194 -14.12 -5.53 10.97
CA GLU A 194 -15.40 -5.13 11.54
C GLU A 194 -15.26 -3.78 12.26
N GLY A 195 -15.95 -2.75 11.76
CA GLY A 195 -16.02 -1.46 12.43
C GLY A 195 -14.78 -0.60 12.19
N ILE A 196 -14.97 0.51 11.49
CA ILE A 196 -13.93 1.51 11.25
C ILE A 196 -14.49 2.87 11.57
N HIS A 197 -13.78 3.60 12.41
CA HIS A 197 -14.01 5.02 12.65
C HIS A 197 -12.76 5.80 12.25
N ALA A 198 -12.94 6.74 11.32
CA ALA A 198 -11.86 7.60 10.89
C ALA A 198 -12.31 9.08 10.95
N ARG A 199 -11.35 9.94 11.32
CA ARG A 199 -11.56 11.39 11.32
C ARG A 199 -11.07 11.96 10.01
N GLY A 200 -11.90 12.81 9.42
CA GLY A 200 -11.65 13.40 8.11
C GLY A 200 -12.45 14.67 7.95
N TYR A 201 -11.90 15.65 7.23
CA TYR A 201 -12.62 16.82 6.75
C TYR A 201 -13.09 16.51 5.31
N ASP A 202 -14.27 17.01 4.92
CA ASP A 202 -14.94 16.76 3.62
C ASP A 202 -15.56 15.35 3.48
N CYS A 203 -16.42 14.99 4.43
CA CYS A 203 -17.06 13.68 4.47
C CYS A 203 -18.31 13.60 3.56
N LEU A 204 -18.05 13.37 2.27
CA LEU A 204 -19.06 13.04 1.25
C LEU A 204 -18.77 11.64 0.69
N ILE A 205 -18.67 10.63 1.55
CA ILE A 205 -18.42 9.26 1.10
C ILE A 205 -19.67 8.73 0.41
N LYS A 206 -19.53 8.37 -0.86
CA LYS A 206 -20.59 7.82 -1.70
C LYS A 206 -20.64 6.30 -1.65
N SER A 207 -19.49 5.65 -1.70
CA SER A 207 -19.39 4.19 -1.71
C SER A 207 -18.08 3.68 -1.11
N ILE A 208 -18.08 2.41 -0.74
CA ILE A 208 -16.89 1.63 -0.39
C ILE A 208 -16.61 0.71 -1.58
N ARG A 209 -15.42 0.83 -2.18
CA ARG A 209 -14.97 -0.01 -3.28
C ARG A 209 -14.02 -1.07 -2.76
N PHE A 210 -14.33 -2.33 -3.02
CA PHE A 210 -13.44 -3.47 -2.81
C PHE A 210 -12.74 -3.79 -4.12
N VAL A 211 -11.42 -3.95 -4.06
CA VAL A 211 -10.57 -4.31 -5.20
C VAL A 211 -10.27 -5.79 -5.10
N ILE A 212 -10.63 -6.54 -6.14
CA ILE A 212 -10.52 -8.00 -6.17
C ILE A 212 -9.52 -8.39 -7.25
N ALA A 213 -8.47 -9.09 -6.86
CA ALA A 213 -7.58 -9.77 -7.80
C ALA A 213 -8.22 -11.09 -8.23
N VAL A 214 -8.31 -11.32 -9.53
CA VAL A 214 -8.83 -12.54 -10.14
C VAL A 214 -7.67 -13.40 -10.64
N ASN A 215 -7.69 -14.68 -10.30
CA ASN A 215 -6.65 -15.67 -10.55
C ASN A 215 -5.24 -15.14 -10.20
N PRO A 216 -5.02 -14.72 -8.94
CA PRO A 216 -3.71 -14.26 -8.52
C PRO A 216 -2.68 -15.39 -8.60
N THR A 217 -1.48 -15.07 -9.05
CA THR A 217 -0.35 -16.00 -9.20
C THR A 217 0.95 -15.37 -8.75
N HIS A 218 1.91 -16.22 -8.36
CA HIS A 218 3.27 -15.79 -8.09
C HIS A 218 4.00 -15.54 -9.40
N ARG A 219 4.55 -14.33 -9.56
CA ARG A 219 5.50 -14.00 -10.61
C ARG A 219 6.86 -13.79 -10.01
N GLU A 220 7.82 -14.62 -10.40
CA GLU A 220 9.22 -14.38 -10.09
C GLU A 220 9.74 -13.20 -10.93
N ILE A 221 10.34 -12.22 -10.26
CA ILE A 221 10.98 -11.07 -10.88
C ILE A 221 12.46 -11.11 -10.52
N PRO A 222 13.34 -11.38 -11.50
CA PRO A 222 14.78 -11.38 -11.27
C PRO A 222 15.28 -9.94 -11.09
N PHE A 223 16.34 -9.79 -10.31
CA PHE A 223 17.05 -8.53 -10.16
C PHE A 223 18.56 -8.76 -10.09
N VAL A 224 19.29 -7.72 -10.45
CA VAL A 224 20.73 -7.61 -10.25
C VAL A 224 20.99 -6.22 -9.69
N LEU A 225 21.67 -6.17 -8.55
CA LEU A 225 22.22 -4.95 -7.99
C LEU A 225 23.73 -5.02 -8.14
N GLU A 226 24.34 -3.96 -8.65
CA GLU A 226 25.77 -3.86 -8.87
C GLU A 226 26.32 -2.65 -8.13
N HIS A 227 27.61 -2.69 -7.84
CA HIS A 227 28.35 -1.57 -7.26
C HIS A 227 27.73 -1.02 -5.97
N ILE A 228 27.51 -1.89 -4.98
CA ILE A 228 26.91 -1.51 -3.71
C ILE A 228 28.02 -1.07 -2.74
N PRO A 229 28.12 0.23 -2.40
CA PRO A 229 29.18 0.71 -1.54
C PRO A 229 28.95 0.24 -0.11
N LEU A 230 30.02 -0.24 0.55
CA LEU A 230 29.99 -0.51 1.98
C LEU A 230 30.48 0.73 2.75
N PRO A 231 29.84 1.08 3.88
CA PRO A 231 30.30 2.18 4.71
C PRO A 231 31.72 1.88 5.21
N ARG A 232 32.59 2.90 5.20
CA ARG A 232 33.87 2.81 5.88
C ARG A 232 33.63 2.83 7.39
N PRO A 233 34.34 2.00 8.18
CA PRO A 233 34.25 2.05 9.64
C PRO A 233 34.64 3.42 10.21
#